data_AF-A0A848C8G5-F1
#
_entry.id   AF-A0A848C8G5-F1
#
_cell.length_a   1.000
_cell.length_b   1.000
_cell.length_c   1.000
_cell.angle_alpha   90.00
_cell.angle_beta   90.00
_cell.angle_gamma   90.00
#
_symmetry.space_group_name_H-M   'P 1'
#
loop_
_entity.id
_entity.type
_entity.pdbx_description
1 polymer ?
#
loop_
_entity_poly.entity_id
_entity_poly.type
_entity_poly.pdbx_seq_one_letter_code
_entity_poly.pdbx_strand_id
1 'polypeptide(L)' 'MELENYQNELNKILKGCDICKAKMCNFCPNGKRKKFIKEKIQELSPQKENFWKKLINIFK' A
#
# COMPACT_ATOMS: atom_id res chain seq x y z
N MET A 1 17.12 -2.20 6.28
CA MET A 1 16.27 -2.27 7.50
C MET A 1 14.93 -1.57 7.32
N GLU A 2 14.87 -0.31 6.86
CA GLU A 2 13.60 0.45 6.83
C GLU A 2 12.53 -0.15 5.91
N LEU A 3 12.89 -0.59 4.70
CA LEU A 3 11.94 -1.19 3.75
C LEU A 3 11.31 -2.49 4.28
N GLU A 4 12.11 -3.34 4.92
CA GLU A 4 11.67 -4.62 5.50
C GLU A 4 10.73 -4.40 6.68
N ASN A 5 11.00 -3.40 7.52
CA ASN A 5 10.11 -3.00 8.60
C ASN A 5 8.74 -2.57 8.07
N TYR A 6 8.71 -1.72 7.03
CA TYR A 6 7.47 -1.32 6.40
C TYR A 6 6.71 -2.48 5.76
N GLN A 7 7.41 -3.42 5.10
CA GLN A 7 6.78 -4.62 4.53
C GLN A 7 6.18 -5.52 5.61
N ASN A 8 6.90 -5.74 6.71
CA ASN A 8 6.40 -6.54 7.84
C ASN A 8 5.18 -5.89 8.51
N GLU A 9 5.21 -4.57 8.68
CA GLU A 9 4.08 -3.82 9.23
C GLU A 9 2.85 -3.87 8.31
N LEU A 10 3.06 -3.72 6.99
CA LEU A 10 1.99 -3.85 6.00
C LEU A 10 1.33 -5.23 6.08
N ASN A 11 2.12 -6.30 6.20
CA ASN A 11 1.61 -7.67 6.32
C ASN A 11 0.74 -7.87 7.57
N LYS A 12 1.12 -7.29 8.71
CA LYS A 12 0.30 -7.34 9.93
C LYS A 12 -1.05 -6.63 9.73
N ILE A 13 -1.05 -5.46 9.09
CA ILE A 13 -2.27 -4.71 8.82
C ILE A 13 -3.17 -5.45 7.84
N LEU A 14 -2.61 -6.06 6.78
CA LEU A 14 -3.37 -6.84 5.81
C LEU A 14 -4.11 -8.00 6.47
N LYS A 15 -3.42 -8.80 7.30
CA LYS A 15 -4.06 -9.89 8.05
C LYS A 15 -5.24 -9.41 8.90
N GLY A 16 -5.10 -8.26 9.56
CA GLY A 16 -6.20 -7.66 10.34
C GLY A 16 -7.34 -7.13 9.46
N CYS A 17 -7.02 -6.49 8.33
CA CYS A 17 -8.02 -5.98 7.39
C CYS A 17 -8.83 -7.10 6.71
N ASP A 18 -8.20 -8.24 6.41
CA ASP A 18 -8.84 -9.41 5.80
C ASP A 18 -9.93 -9.99 6.71
N ILE A 19 -9.75 -9.89 8.04
CA ILE A 19 -10.74 -10.26 9.04
C ILE A 19 -11.84 -9.19 9.13
N CYS A 20 -11.45 -7.91 9.14
CA CYS A 20 -12.38 -6.80 9.35
C CYS A 20 -13.46 -6.70 8.25
N LYS A 21 -13.11 -6.95 6.97
CA LYS A 21 -14.00 -6.88 5.78
C LYS A 21 -14.85 -5.60 5.66
N ALA A 22 -14.58 -4.57 6.45
CA ALA A 22 -15.35 -3.35 6.48
C ALA A 22 -15.13 -2.53 5.19
N LYS A 23 -16.22 -2.02 4.61
CA LYS A 23 -16.18 -1.21 3.38
C LYS A 23 -15.59 0.18 3.58
N MET A 24 -15.45 0.63 4.84
CA MET A 24 -14.99 1.97 5.23
C MET A 24 -13.50 2.02 5.60
N CYS A 25 -12.65 1.27 4.88
CA CYS A 25 -11.20 1.25 5.14
C CYS A 25 -10.57 2.65 5.07
N ASN A 26 -11.10 3.57 4.27
CA ASN A 26 -10.55 4.93 4.12
C ASN A 26 -10.60 5.76 5.41
N PHE A 27 -11.57 5.48 6.29
CA PHE A 27 -11.72 6.14 7.59
C PHE A 27 -11.08 5.35 8.73
N CYS A 28 -10.90 4.03 8.54
CA CYS A 28 -10.27 3.15 9.50
C CYS A 28 -8.81 3.56 9.78
N PRO A 29 -8.37 3.61 11.06
CA PRO A 29 -6.97 3.87 11.41
C PRO A 29 -5.99 2.93 10.67
N ASN A 30 -6.32 1.64 10.57
CA ASN A 30 -5.53 0.67 9.83
C ASN A 30 -5.50 0.94 8.33
N GLY A 31 -6.58 1.45 7.74
CA GLY A 31 -6.59 1.80 6.32
C GLY A 31 -5.79 3.06 6.01
N LYS A 32 -5.84 4.08 6.88
CA LYS A 32 -4.96 5.26 6.79
C LYS A 32 -3.49 4.87 6.90
N ARG A 33 -3.16 4.03 7.89
CA ARG A 33 -1.80 3.53 8.13
C ARG A 33 -1.29 2.66 6.98
N LYS A 34 -2.15 1.77 6.44
CA LYS A 34 -1.87 0.97 5.24
C LYS A 34 -1.51 1.84 4.03
N LYS A 35 -2.22 2.95 3.80
CA LYS A 35 -1.94 3.88 2.72
C LYS A 35 -0.56 4.51 2.88
N PHE A 36 -0.29 5.07 4.07
CA PHE A 36 1.01 5.67 4.39
C PHE A 36 2.18 4.70 4.20
N ILE A 37 2.07 3.47 4.70
CA ILE A 37 3.13 2.46 4.57
C ILE A 37 3.38 2.09 3.10
N LYS A 38 2.33 1.99 2.29
CA LYS A 38 2.48 1.72 0.85
C LYS A 38 3.22 2.85 0.13
N GLU A 39 2.92 4.10 0.47
CA GLU A 39 3.62 5.28 -0.08
C GLU A 39 5.11 5.25 0.32
N LYS A 40 5.42 4.97 1.59
CA LYS A 40 6.82 4.82 2.04
C LYS A 40 7.57 3.69 1.35
N ILE A 41 6.93 2.54 1.15
CA ILE A 41 7.51 1.42 0.40
C ILE A 41 7.80 1.82 -1.06
N GLN A 42 6.91 2.59 -1.69
CA GLN A 42 7.10 3.09 -3.05
C GLN A 42 8.23 4.12 -3.15
N GLU A 43 8.35 5.02 -2.19
CA GLU A 43 9.46 5.98 -2.11
C GLU A 43 10.82 5.26 -1.94
N LEU A 44 10.88 4.25 -1.07
CA LEU A 44 12.09 3.50 -0.76
C LEU A 44 12.45 2.43 -1.81
N SER A 45 11.48 1.99 -2.61
CA SER A 45 11.67 1.03 -3.69
C SER A 45 11.01 1.56 -4.97
N PRO A 46 11.71 2.43 -5.73
CA PRO A 46 11.16 3.04 -6.95
C PRO A 46 10.87 2.06 -8.10
N GLN A 47 10.93 0.74 -7.87
CA GLN A 47 10.75 -0.29 -8.90
C GLN A 47 9.33 -0.42 -9.51
N LYS A 48 8.39 0.51 -9.28
CA LYS A 48 7.08 0.48 -9.96
C LYS A 48 6.56 1.85 -10.42
N GLU A 49 7.38 2.61 -11.13
CA GLU A 49 6.86 3.59 -12.10
C GLU A 49 6.06 2.92 -13.25
N ASN A 50 6.14 1.60 -13.41
CA ASN A 50 5.55 0.90 -14.55
C ASN A 50 4.03 0.64 -14.48
N PHE A 51 3.34 0.92 -13.37
CA PHE A 51 1.89 0.68 -13.31
C PHE A 51 1.10 1.88 -13.88
N TRP A 52 1.45 3.10 -13.47
CA TRP A 52 0.81 4.32 -13.99
C TRP A 52 1.27 4.66 -15.41
N LYS A 53 2.54 4.42 -15.76
CA LYS A 53 3.01 4.52 -17.16
C LYS A 53 2.29 3.53 -18.09
N LYS A 54 1.98 2.30 -17.63
CA LYS A 54 1.17 1.35 -18.41
C LYS A 54 -0.26 1.83 -18.63
N LEU A 55 -0.90 2.40 -17.61
CA LEU A 55 -2.27 2.92 -17.75
C LEU A 55 -2.33 4.11 -18.73
N ILE A 56 -1.36 5.02 -18.67
CA ILE A 56 -1.27 6.15 -19.62
C ILE A 56 -1.07 5.66 -21.06
N ASN A 57 -0.30 4.58 -21.28
CA ASN A 57 -0.14 3.99 -22.61
C ASN A 57 -1.36 3.23 -23.14
N ILE A 58 -2.35 2.89 -22.31
CA ILE A 58 -3.60 2.25 -22.77
C ILE A 58 -4.61 3.31 -23.25
N PHE A 59 -4.50 4.55 -22.77
CA PHE A 59 -5.35 5.67 -23.16
C PHE A 59 -4.74 6.54 -24.27
N LYS A 60 -3.65 6.09 -24.92
CA LYS A 60 -2.98 6.82 -26.01
C LYS A 60 -3.07 6.07 -27.33
#